data_AF-A0A7C1I846-F1
#
_entry.id   AF-A0A7C1I846-F1
#
_cell.length_a   1.000
_cell.length_b   1.000
_cell.length_c   1.000
_cell.angle_alpha   90.00
_cell.angle_beta   90.00
_cell.angle_gamma   90.00
#
_symmetry.space_group_name_H-M   'P 1'
#
loop_
_entity.id
_entity.type
_entity.pdbx_description
1 polymer ?
#
loop_
_entity_poly.entity_id
_entity_poly.type
_entity_poly.pdbx_seq_one_letter_code
_entity_poly.pdbx_strand_id
1 'polypeptide(L)'
;MGSRLKERYKKEIVQALMNDKGYKNRHQVPRLEKIVINMGVGEAAQNIKVLDEAVEALSAVTGQKPVVTRSKGAISNFKLRENIPIGCKVTLRGEKMYE
;
A
#
# COMPACT_ATOMS: atom_id res chain seq x y z
N MET A 1 -5.78 15.05 14.42
CA MET A 1 -6.41 14.03 15.30
C MET A 1 -5.61 12.75 15.15
N GLY A 2 -5.10 12.17 16.24
CA GLY A 2 -4.33 10.92 16.14
C GLY A 2 -5.23 9.76 15.72
N SER A 3 -4.82 8.97 14.73
CA SER A 3 -5.58 7.77 14.35
C SER A 3 -5.79 6.85 15.56
N ARG A 4 -7.04 6.40 15.76
CA ARG A 4 -7.44 5.45 16.81
C ARG A 4 -6.54 4.21 16.85
N LEU A 5 -6.16 3.69 15.68
CA LEU A 5 -5.29 2.52 15.58
C LEU A 5 -3.86 2.80 16.05
N LYS A 6 -3.32 3.99 15.75
CA LYS A 6 -1.98 4.42 16.20
C LYS A 6 -1.93 4.58 17.72
N GLU A 7 -2.99 5.09 18.33
CA GLU A 7 -3.08 5.19 19.79
C GLU A 7 -3.18 3.82 20.46
N ARG A 8 -4.06 2.96 19.94
CA ARG A 8 -4.22 1.58 20.41
C ARG A 8 -2.90 0.81 20.34
N TYR A 9 -2.16 0.98 19.24
CA TYR A 9 -0.84 0.38 19.08
C TYR A 9 0.12 0.81 20.21
N LYS A 10 0.22 2.12 20.49
CA LYS A 10 1.15 2.67 21.48
C LYS A 10 0.79 2.32 22.93
N LYS A 11 -0.50 2.30 23.27
CA LYS A 11 -0.99 2.15 24.65
C LYS A 11 -1.20 0.68 25.04
N GLU A 12 -1.84 -0.09 24.17
CA GLU A 12 -2.25 -1.47 24.48
C GLU A 12 -1.28 -2.50 23.90
N ILE A 13 -1.07 -2.45 22.58
CA ILE A 13 -0.37 -3.52 21.85
C ILE A 13 1.11 -3.58 22.23
N VAL A 14 1.78 -2.43 22.37
CA VAL A 14 3.18 -2.37 22.77
C VAL A 14 3.38 -2.99 24.16
N GLN A 15 2.52 -2.68 25.12
CA GLN A 15 2.64 -3.21 26.48
C GLN A 15 2.36 -4.72 26.51
N ALA A 16 1.32 -5.17 25.81
CA ALA A 16 0.99 -6.59 25.69
C ALA A 16 2.16 -7.38 25.07
N LEU A 17 2.75 -6.88 23.97
CA LEU A 17 3.88 -7.54 23.32
C LEU A 17 5.15 -7.55 24.17
N MET A 18 5.43 -6.49 24.93
CA MET A 18 6.56 -6.48 25.86
C MET A 18 6.39 -7.53 26.96
N ASN A 19 5.18 -7.68 27.50
CA ASN A 19 4.87 -8.66 28.54
C ASN A 19 4.91 -10.10 28.00
N ASP A 20 4.28 -10.37 26.85
CA ASP A 20 4.21 -11.73 26.26
C ASP A 20 5.55 -12.24 25.74
N LYS A 21 6.35 -11.36 25.12
CA LYS A 21 7.59 -11.75 24.42
C LYS A 21 8.85 -11.40 25.21
N GLY A 22 8.72 -10.72 26.35
CA GLY A 22 9.85 -10.37 27.24
C GLY A 22 10.87 -9.41 26.62
N TYR A 23 10.44 -8.51 25.72
CA TYR A 23 11.34 -7.55 25.09
C TYR A 23 11.96 -6.60 26.13
N LYS A 24 13.31 -6.53 26.17
CA LYS A 24 14.06 -5.66 27.09
C LYS A 24 14.06 -4.19 26.66
N ASN A 25 13.85 -3.93 25.38
CA ASN A 25 13.87 -2.59 24.80
C ASN A 25 12.57 -2.35 24.01
N ARG A 26 11.90 -1.24 24.28
CA ARG A 26 10.66 -0.83 23.60
C ARG A 26 10.82 -0.71 22.08
N HIS A 27 12.01 -0.41 21.59
CA HIS A 27 12.31 -0.33 20.15
C HIS A 27 12.39 -1.69 19.45
N GLN A 28 12.44 -2.81 20.20
CA GLN A 28 12.38 -4.17 19.64
C GLN A 28 10.95 -4.60 19.30
N VAL A 29 9.94 -3.89 19.81
CA VAL A 29 8.55 -4.23 19.56
C VAL A 29 8.22 -4.02 18.07
N PRO A 30 7.68 -5.04 17.38
CA PRO A 30 7.35 -4.95 15.95
C PRO A 30 6.38 -3.81 15.66
N ARG A 31 6.73 -2.98 14.67
CA ARG A 31 5.92 -1.85 14.20
C ARG A 31 5.55 -2.01 12.73
N LEU A 32 4.42 -1.44 12.34
CA LEU A 32 4.09 -1.25 10.93
C LEU A 32 4.97 -0.14 10.34
N GLU A 33 5.68 -0.45 9.26
CA GLU A 33 6.55 0.51 8.55
C GLU A 33 5.83 1.17 7.36
N LYS A 34 5.16 0.36 6.54
CA LYS A 34 4.41 0.81 5.36
C LYS A 34 3.32 -0.19 5.00
N ILE A 35 2.24 0.31 4.41
CA ILE A 35 1.23 -0.51 3.72
C ILE A 35 1.30 -0.16 2.23
N VAL A 36 1.46 -1.17 1.38
CA VAL A 36 1.48 -1.00 -0.07
C VAL A 36 0.21 -1.61 -0.63
N ILE A 37 -0.63 -0.79 -1.25
CA ILE A 37 -1.84 -1.24 -1.94
C ILE A 37 -1.50 -1.21 -3.43
N ASN A 38 -1.69 -2.34 -4.09
CA ASN A 38 -1.40 -2.52 -5.51
C ASN A 38 -2.65 -3.04 -6.21
N MET A 39 -3.03 -2.37 -7.29
CA MET A 39 -4.10 -2.80 -8.18
C MET A 39 -3.50 -3.13 -9.55
N GLY A 40 -3.52 -4.42 -9.88
CA GLY A 40 -3.19 -4.89 -11.22
C GLY A 40 -4.42 -4.74 -12.12
N VAL A 41 -4.30 -3.95 -13.17
CA VAL A 41 -5.37 -3.71 -14.14
C VAL A 41 -4.90 -4.28 -15.47
N GLY A 42 -5.04 -5.59 -15.67
CA GLY A 42 -4.52 -6.29 -16.85
C GLY A 42 -5.08 -5.75 -18.18
N GLU A 43 -6.31 -5.24 -18.14
CA GLU A 43 -6.97 -4.62 -19.29
C GLU A 43 -6.45 -3.21 -19.60
N ALA A 44 -5.70 -2.58 -18.68
CA ALA A 44 -5.11 -1.25 -18.89
C ALA A 44 -4.15 -1.18 -20.07
N ALA A 45 -3.54 -2.32 -20.43
CA ALA A 45 -2.69 -2.42 -21.61
C ALA A 45 -3.45 -2.16 -22.92
N GLN A 46 -4.76 -2.41 -22.94
CA GLN A 46 -5.63 -2.20 -24.11
C GLN A 46 -6.53 -0.97 -23.95
N ASN A 47 -6.95 -0.65 -22.72
CA ASN A 47 -7.84 0.47 -22.44
C ASN A 47 -7.31 1.34 -21.29
N ILE A 48 -6.73 2.49 -21.65
CA ILE A 48 -6.16 3.46 -20.70
C ILE A 48 -7.24 4.05 -19.78
N LYS A 49 -8.51 4.15 -20.22
CA LYS A 49 -9.57 4.74 -19.39
C LYS A 49 -9.83 3.94 -18.10
N VAL A 50 -9.75 2.61 -18.18
CA VAL A 50 -9.91 1.73 -17.00
C VAL A 50 -8.80 1.97 -15.99
N LEU A 51 -7.60 2.31 -16.46
CA LEU A 51 -6.49 2.67 -15.58
C LEU A 51 -6.75 4.01 -14.87
N ASP A 52 -7.29 5.00 -15.59
CA ASP A 52 -7.61 6.30 -15.01
C ASP A 52 -8.71 6.16 -13.94
N GLU A 53 -9.76 5.39 -14.21
CA GLU A 53 -10.80 5.05 -13.23
C GLU A 53 -10.24 4.33 -12.00
N ALA A 54 -9.34 3.36 -12.21
CA ALA A 54 -8.65 2.67 -11.11
C ALA A 54 -7.79 3.62 -10.26
N VAL A 55 -7.13 4.59 -10.91
CA VAL A 55 -6.34 5.63 -10.23
C VAL A 55 -7.24 6.55 -9.41
N GLU A 56 -8.38 6.98 -9.95
CA GLU A 56 -9.34 7.81 -9.23
C GLU A 56 -9.95 7.07 -8.04
N ALA A 57 -10.39 5.82 -8.22
CA ALA A 57 -10.93 4.99 -7.16
C ALA A 57 -9.92 4.78 -6.02
N LEU A 58 -8.67 4.41 -6.36
CA LEU A 58 -7.63 4.21 -5.35
C LEU A 58 -7.23 5.53 -4.66
N SER A 59 -7.27 6.65 -5.39
CA SER A 59 -7.05 7.98 -4.82
C SER A 59 -8.16 8.37 -3.84
N ALA A 60 -9.42 8.08 -4.17
CA ALA A 60 -10.57 8.37 -3.32
C ALA A 60 -10.55 7.53 -2.03
N VAL A 61 -10.19 6.24 -2.13
CA VAL A 61 -10.09 5.35 -0.97
C VAL A 61 -8.92 5.72 -0.05
N THR A 62 -7.75 6.04 -0.62
CA THR A 62 -6.51 6.18 0.15
C THR A 62 -6.12 7.62 0.46
N GLY A 63 -6.84 8.61 -0.08
CA GLY A 63 -6.52 10.03 0.07
C GLY A 63 -5.11 10.40 -0.41
N GLN A 64 -4.55 9.60 -1.32
CA GLN A 64 -3.21 9.77 -1.85
C GLN A 64 -3.17 9.37 -3.32
N LYS A 65 -2.56 10.24 -4.15
CA LYS A 65 -2.42 9.98 -5.57
C LYS A 65 -1.59 8.70 -5.82
N PRO A 66 -2.17 7.69 -6.50
CA PRO A 66 -1.46 6.46 -6.84
C PRO A 66 -0.37 6.69 -7.90
N VAL A 67 0.63 5.82 -7.91
CA VAL A 67 1.66 5.75 -8.94
C VAL A 67 1.29 4.66 -9.94
N VAL A 68 1.24 5.02 -11.23
CA VAL A 68 1.04 4.06 -12.31
C VAL A 68 2.26 3.14 -12.44
N THR A 69 2.02 1.83 -12.37
CA THR A 69 3.04 0.80 -12.57
C THR A 69 3.11 0.39 -14.03
N ARG A 70 4.33 0.27 -14.54
CA ARG A 70 4.60 -0.13 -15.92
C ARG A 70 5.29 -1.48 -15.97
N SER A 71 5.10 -2.20 -17.08
CA SER A 71 5.76 -3.47 -17.34
C SER A 71 7.28 -3.30 -17.44
N LYS A 72 8.03 -4.24 -16.86
CA LYS A 72 9.51 -4.26 -16.92
C LYS A 72 10.06 -4.98 -18.15
N GLY A 73 9.22 -5.75 -18.85
CA GLY A 73 9.64 -6.54 -20.00
C GLY A 73 8.44 -6.95 -20.84
N ALA A 74 8.73 -7.47 -22.03
CA ALA A 74 7.71 -7.96 -22.96
C ALA A 74 7.39 -9.44 -22.67
N ILE A 75 6.11 -9.79 -22.63
CA ILE A 75 5.64 -11.17 -22.45
C ILE A 75 4.52 -11.44 -23.43
N SER A 76 4.80 -12.25 -24.46
CA SER A 76 3.89 -12.53 -25.57
C SER A 76 2.55 -13.13 -25.12
N ASN A 77 2.57 -14.02 -24.12
CA ASN A 77 1.35 -14.68 -23.60
C ASN A 77 0.35 -13.69 -23.00
N PHE A 78 0.84 -12.59 -22.43
CA PHE A 78 0.00 -11.52 -21.87
C PHE A 78 -0.21 -10.35 -22.85
N LYS A 79 0.22 -10.51 -24.11
CA LYS A 79 0.24 -9.45 -25.14
C LYS A 79 0.90 -8.16 -24.63
N LEU A 80 1.93 -8.32 -23.78
CA LEU A 80 2.58 -7.23 -23.07
C LEU A 80 3.85 -6.81 -23.80
N ARG A 81 4.06 -5.50 -23.98
CA ARG A 81 5.35 -4.92 -24.37
C ARG A 81 5.98 -4.24 -23.16
N GLU A 82 7.26 -3.92 -23.26
CA GLU A 82 7.98 -3.19 -22.21
C GLU A 82 7.44 -1.76 -22.04
N ASN A 83 7.46 -1.24 -20.81
CA ASN A 83 7.05 0.12 -20.45
C ASN A 83 5.56 0.45 -20.70
N ILE A 84 4.70 -0.56 -20.79
CA ILE A 84 3.24 -0.38 -20.89
C ILE A 84 2.65 -0.18 -19.48
N PRO A 85 1.73 0.78 -19.27
CA PRO A 85 0.95 0.91 -18.05
C PRO A 85 0.06 -0.32 -17.80
N ILE A 86 0.20 -0.95 -16.63
CA ILE A 86 -0.50 -2.22 -16.29
C ILE A 86 -1.29 -2.16 -14.98
N GLY A 87 -1.21 -1.04 -14.26
CA GLY A 87 -1.84 -0.93 -12.95
C GLY A 87 -1.40 0.31 -12.21
N CYS A 88 -1.85 0.42 -10.97
CA CYS A 88 -1.52 1.51 -10.08
C CYS A 88 -1.22 0.99 -8.67
N LYS A 89 -0.35 1.68 -7.95
CA LYS A 89 -0.04 1.36 -6.56
C LYS A 89 0.08 2.61 -5.71
N VAL A 90 -0.22 2.49 -4.43
CA VAL A 90 0.07 3.53 -3.44
C VAL A 90 0.83 2.92 -2.27
N THR A 91 1.69 3.72 -1.65
CA THR A 91 2.42 3.33 -0.45
C THR A 91 2.06 4.31 0.66
N LEU A 92 1.33 3.81 1.64
CA LEU A 92 0.89 4.53 2.83
C LEU A 92 1.95 4.35 3.92
N ARG A 93 2.36 5.45 4.54
CA ARG A 93 3.32 5.52 5.63
C ARG A 93 2.85 6.52 6.67
N GLY A 94 3.40 6.44 7.87
CA GLY A 94 3.10 7.41 8.92
C GLY A 94 1.64 7.32 9.35
N GLU A 95 0.93 8.45 9.36
CA GLU A 95 -0.45 8.53 9.88
C GLU A 95 -1.47 7.94 8.91
N LYS A 96 -1.35 8.21 7.60
CA LYS A 96 -2.22 7.69 6.53
C LYS A 96 -2.28 6.17 6.44
N MET A 97 -1.35 5.48 7.10
CA MET A 97 -1.32 4.01 7.15
C MET A 97 -2.23 3.46 8.26
N TYR A 98 -2.46 4.25 9.31
CA TYR A 98 -3.31 3.87 10.45
C TYR A 98 -4.72 4.45 10.31
N GLU A 99 -4.95 5.34 9.37
CA GLU A 99 -6.24 5.92 9.03
C GLU A 99 -6.95 5.05 8.00
#